data_AF-A0A969C6K3-F1
#
_entry.id   AF-A0A969C6K3-F1
#
_cell.length_a   1.000
_cell.length_b   1.000
_cell.length_c   1.000
_cell.angle_alpha   90.00
_cell.angle_beta   90.00
_cell.angle_gamma   90.00
#
_symmetry.space_group_name_H-M   'P 1'
#
loop_
_entity.id
_entity.type
_entity.pdbx_description
1 polymer ?
#
loop_
_entity_poly.entity_id
_entity_poly.type
_entity_poly.pdbx_seq_one_letter_code
_entity_poly.pdbx_strand_id
1 'polypeptide(L)' 'MGRIRCGGYMFLWWIGDHEPRHVHVFDKNGRSITRVNLETMQPMDIPSLDRKIATILRELQREGRL' A
#
# COMPACT_ATOMS: atom_id res chain seq x y z
N MET A 1 13.16 0.08 -2.54
CA MET A 1 12.19 -0.03 -3.66
C MET A 1 11.73 -1.46 -3.74
N GLY A 2 10.44 -1.71 -3.89
CA GLY A 2 9.90 -3.08 -3.88
C GLY A 2 8.51 -3.15 -4.47
N ARG A 3 8.15 -4.34 -4.94
CA ARG A 3 6.84 -4.63 -5.54
C ARG A 3 6.36 -5.99 -5.08
N ILE A 4 5.12 -6.07 -4.63
CA ILE A 4 4.48 -7.33 -4.25
C ILE A 4 3.05 -7.40 -4.77
N ARG A 5 2.65 -8.59 -5.25
CA ARG A 5 1.26 -8.90 -5.57
C ARG A 5 0.70 -9.82 -4.49
N CYS A 6 -0.39 -9.41 -3.86
CA CYS A 6 -1.06 -10.18 -2.80
C CYS A 6 -2.56 -9.85 -2.77
N GLY A 7 -3.40 -10.85 -2.51
CA GLY A 7 -4.84 -10.65 -2.31
C GLY A 7 -5.63 -10.05 -3.48
N GLY A 8 -5.06 -10.07 -4.69
CA GLY A 8 -5.63 -9.44 -5.89
C GLY A 8 -5.20 -7.99 -6.12
N TYR A 9 -4.25 -7.48 -5.34
CA TYR A 9 -3.70 -6.13 -5.43
C TYR A 9 -2.20 -6.17 -5.76
N MET A 10 -1.68 -5.04 -6.21
CA MET A 10 -0.25 -4.79 -6.34
C MET A 10 0.15 -3.63 -5.45
N PHE A 11 1.21 -3.82 -4.67
CA PHE A 11 1.78 -2.84 -3.77
C PHE A 11 3.18 -2.49 -4.25
N LEU A 12 3.47 -1.20 -4.34
CA LEU A 12 4.73 -0.66 -4.86
C LEU A 12 5.22 0.47 -3.94
N TRP A 13 6.51 0.49 -3.62
CA TRP A 13 7.13 1.55 -2.84
C TRP A 13 8.54 1.84 -3.36
N TRP A 14 8.99 3.08 -3.27
CA TRP A 14 10.30 3.50 -3.71
C TRP A 14 11.18 3.90 -2.53
N ILE A 15 12.50 3.79 -2.72
CA ILE A 15 13.46 4.21 -1.69
C ILE A 15 13.54 5.74 -1.54
N GLY A 16 13.11 6.46 -2.59
CA GLY A 16 13.08 7.92 -2.63
C GLY A 16 11.71 8.54 -2.38
N ASP A 17 10.72 7.76 -1.89
CA ASP A 17 9.44 8.34 -1.52
C ASP A 17 9.66 9.34 -0.38
N HIS A 18 9.35 10.61 -0.66
CA HIS A 18 9.42 11.67 0.33
C HIS A 18 8.40 11.42 1.45
N GLU A 19 8.71 11.94 2.64
CA GLU A 19 7.79 11.83 3.77
C GLU A 19 6.41 12.45 3.45
N PRO A 20 5.32 11.79 3.88
CA PRO A 20 5.30 10.53 4.64
C PRO A 20 5.61 9.30 3.78
N ARG A 21 6.27 8.29 4.37
CA ARG A 21 6.47 7.00 3.69
C ARG A 21 5.12 6.39 3.35
N HIS A 22 4.95 5.99 2.10
CA HIS A 22 3.70 5.46 1.61
C HIS A 22 3.92 4.30 0.64
N VAL A 23 2.85 3.54 0.41
CA VAL A 23 2.80 2.46 -0.57
C VAL A 23 1.69 2.74 -1.57
N HIS A 24 1.99 2.54 -2.84
CA HIS A 24 1.05 2.67 -3.93
C HIS A 24 0.28 1.37 -4.10
N VAL A 25 -1.05 1.46 -4.06
CA VAL A 25 -1.94 0.31 -4.19
C VAL A 25 -2.61 0.35 -5.55
N PHE A 26 -2.48 -0.75 -6.29
CA PHE A 26 -3.13 -0.93 -7.58
C PHE A 26 -4.06 -2.16 -7.55
N ASP A 27 -5.12 -2.11 -8.35
CA ASP A 27 -5.98 -3.27 -8.58
C ASP A 27 -5.26 -4.34 -9.44
N LYS A 28 -5.92 -5.48 -9.65
CA LYS A 28 -5.42 -6.57 -10.50
C LYS A 28 -5.15 -6.17 -11.96
N ASN A 29 -5.76 -5.09 -12.44
CA ASN A 29 -5.61 -4.55 -13.79
C ASN A 29 -4.53 -3.45 -13.86
N GLY A 30 -3.87 -3.13 -12.74
CA GLY A 30 -2.87 -2.07 -12.67
C GLY A 30 -3.44 -0.66 -12.55
N ARG A 31 -4.73 -0.50 -12.24
CA ARG A 31 -5.32 0.82 -11.97
C ARG A 31 -4.96 1.25 -10.55
N SER A 32 -4.47 2.48 -10.41
CA SER A 32 -4.16 3.07 -9.10
C SER A 32 -5.44 3.22 -8.30
N ILE A 33 -5.45 2.67 -7.08
CA ILE A 33 -6.56 2.80 -6.13
C ILE A 33 -6.28 4.00 -5.22
N THR A 34 -5.14 3.99 -4.52
CA THR A 34 -4.73 5.02 -3.58
C THR A 34 -3.27 4.79 -3.16
N ARG A 35 -2.66 5.81 -2.57
CA ARG A 35 -1.46 5.67 -1.74
C ARG A 35 -1.88 5.50 -0.29
N VAL A 36 -1.18 4.63 0.45
CA VAL A 36 -1.42 4.43 1.87
C VAL A 36 -0.19 4.87 2.65
N ASN A 37 -0.37 5.81 3.58
CA ASN A 37 0.66 6.22 4.52
C ASN A 37 0.96 5.04 5.46
N LEU A 38 2.22 4.61 5.50
CA LEU A 38 2.63 3.42 6.27
C LEU A 38 2.72 3.67 7.78
N GLU A 39 2.77 4.92 8.22
CA GLU A 39 2.77 5.30 9.64
C GLU A 39 1.35 5.36 10.20
N THR A 40 0.43 6.01 9.47
CA THR A 40 -0.95 6.21 9.94
C THR A 40 -1.91 5.12 9.47
N MET A 41 -1.51 4.31 8.48
CA MET A 41 -2.36 3.35 7.78
C MET A 41 -3.62 3.95 7.17
N GLN A 42 -3.55 5.25 6.82
CA GLN A 42 -4.64 5.97 6.17
C GLN A 42 -4.41 6.09 4.67
N PRO A 43 -5.49 6.02 3.86
CA PRO A 43 -5.42 6.34 2.44
C PRO A 43 -5.15 7.84 2.26
N MET A 44 -4.39 8.20 1.23
CA MET A 44 -4.05 9.58 0.93
C MET A 44 -4.94 10.19 -0.15
N ASP A 45 -5.46 9.35 -1.06
CA ASP A 45 -6.17 9.82 -2.26
C ASP A 45 -7.69 9.59 -2.20
N ILE A 46 -8.19 8.89 -1.18
CA ILE A 46 -9.61 8.53 -1.01
C ILE A 46 -10.06 8.67 0.45
N PRO A 47 -11.37 8.85 0.73
CA PRO A 47 -11.85 9.06 2.09
C PRO A 47 -11.68 7.87 3.05
N SER A 48 -11.64 6.64 2.52
CA SER A 48 -11.56 5.43 3.33
C SER A 48 -10.84 4.29 2.60
N LEU A 49 -10.10 3.49 3.36
CA LEU A 49 -9.35 2.35 2.84
C LEU A 49 -10.17 1.06 3.00
N ASP A 50 -10.20 0.25 1.96
CA ASP A 50 -10.81 -1.07 2.03
C ASP A 50 -10.17 -1.93 3.13
N ARG A 51 -10.99 -2.62 3.93
CA ARG A 51 -10.53 -3.42 5.07
C ARG A 51 -9.56 -4.52 4.65
N LYS A 52 -9.76 -5.14 3.49
CA LYS A 52 -8.87 -6.18 2.96
C LYS A 52 -7.49 -5.61 2.63
N ILE A 53 -7.44 -4.42 2.01
CA ILE A 53 -6.17 -3.75 1.72
C ILE A 53 -5.44 -3.43 3.03
N ALA A 54 -6.14 -2.88 4.02
CA ALA A 54 -5.56 -2.56 5.32
C ALA A 54 -5.00 -3.81 6.04
N THR A 55 -5.71 -4.95 6.00
CA THR A 55 -5.24 -6.21 6.57
C THR A 55 -3.96 -6.70 5.88
N ILE A 56 -3.94 -6.74 4.55
CA ILE A 56 -2.78 -7.19 3.78
C ILE A 56 -1.55 -6.31 4.09
N LEU A 57 -1.73 -4.99 4.10
CA LEU A 57 -0.62 -4.07 4.40
C LEU A 57 -0.03 -4.28 5.80
N ARG A 58 -0.87 -4.50 6.82
CA ARG A 58 -0.40 -4.80 8.18
C ARG A 58 0.34 -6.14 8.26
N GLU A 59 -0.14 -7.17 7.57
CA GLU A 59 0.53 -8.46 7.50
C GLU A 59 1.91 -8.33 6.85
N LEU A 60 1.99 -7.61 5.73
CA LEU A 60 3.24 -7.36 5.03
C LEU A 60 4.24 -6.54 5.87
N GLN A 61 3.78 -5.53 6.60
CA GLN A 61 4.64 -4.81 7.56
C GLN A 61 5.14 -5.73 8.68
N ARG A 62 4.26 -6.55 9.26
CA ARG A 62 4.62 -7.52 10.31
C ARG A 62 5.65 -8.55 9.82
N GLU A 63 5.59 -8.93 8.55
CA GLU A 63 6.55 -9.84 7.90
C GLU A 63 7.86 -9.16 7.45
N GLY A 64 7.99 -7.83 7.61
CA GLY A 64 9.16 -7.08 7.14
C GLY A 64 9.26 -6.98 5.60
N ARG A 65 8.12 -7.08 4.92
CA ARG A 65 8.01 -7.07 3.44
C ARG A 65 7.52 -5.73 2.89
N LEU A 66 7.33 -4.75 3.77
CA LEU A 66 7.03 -3.34 3.50
C LEU A 66 7.87 -2.46 4.42
#